data_AF-A0AAV1JLW9-F1
#
_entry.id   AF-A0AAV1JLW9-F1
#
_cell.length_a   1.000
_cell.length_b   1.000
_cell.length_c   1.000
_cell.angle_alpha   90.00
_cell.angle_beta   90.00
_cell.angle_gamma   90.00
#
_symmetry.space_group_name_H-M   'P 1'
#
loop_
_entity.id
_entity.type
_entity.pdbx_description
1 polymer ?
#
loop_
_entity_poly.entity_id
_entity_poly.type
_entity_poly.pdbx_seq_one_letter_code
_entity_poly.pdbx_strand_id
1 'polypeptide(L)'
;MTERLIAARPNLDQIKAIVEYMEQHPVLGSGQLRGMEGRHESKKLWMKLTRIVNSINEGPTRPMKSWVKFWADKKSSVRSKVISSGGDPSVLSSGIDRKIWDLFLDNDTPTKPKHSVKVESHYLEDNTFYNEDDIEDNNIDEPVLSSEDPAPETLSLEERNMILMEKLVKVMTDQANAMSQLAHASQVSSQAMERLAEASELQARAIERLANTFESIGSTAHHISTSIVDIDSTMKRFYNTAPT
;
A
#
# COMPACT_ATOMS: atom_id res chain seq x y z
N MET A 1 36.03 0.06 5.49
CA MET A 1 34.90 0.71 6.17
C MET A 1 34.28 1.66 5.15
N THR A 2 33.21 1.25 4.48
CA THR A 2 32.57 2.05 3.42
C THR A 2 31.63 3.07 4.05
N GLU A 3 32.01 4.35 4.01
CA GLU A 3 31.14 5.46 4.37
C GLU A 3 29.85 5.36 3.56
N ARG A 4 28.71 5.31 4.25
CA ARG A 4 27.40 5.48 3.63
C ARG A 4 27.33 6.92 3.13
N LEU A 5 27.70 7.13 1.86
CA LEU A 5 27.44 8.38 1.15
C LEU A 5 25.95 8.68 1.29
N ILE A 6 25.61 9.70 2.08
CA ILE A 6 24.26 10.21 2.20
C ILE A 6 23.85 10.59 0.78
N ALA A 7 22.93 9.83 0.18
CA ALA A 7 22.56 10.02 -1.22
C ALA A 7 22.10 11.48 -1.43
N ALA A 8 22.88 12.25 -2.19
CA ALA A 8 22.69 13.69 -2.35
C ALA A 8 21.26 14.03 -2.76
N ARG A 9 20.63 15.02 -2.12
CA ARG A 9 19.21 15.34 -2.38
C ARG A 9 19.01 15.75 -3.85
N PRO A 10 17.97 15.26 -4.54
CA PRO A 10 17.62 15.74 -5.87
C PRO A 10 17.40 17.25 -5.86
N ASN A 11 17.92 17.94 -6.88
CA ASN A 11 17.72 19.38 -7.04
C ASN A 11 16.25 19.68 -7.44
N LEU A 12 15.79 20.90 -7.21
CA LEU A 12 14.43 21.35 -7.52
C LEU A 12 14.05 21.11 -8.98
N ASP A 13 14.97 21.34 -9.93
CA ASP A 13 14.67 21.15 -11.35
C ASP A 13 14.53 19.68 -11.74
N GLN A 14 15.29 18.78 -11.09
CA GLN A 14 15.07 17.34 -11.21
C GLN A 14 13.70 16.94 -10.65
N ILE A 15 13.29 17.51 -9.51
CA ILE A 15 11.98 17.22 -8.92
C ILE A 15 10.86 17.74 -9.83
N LYS A 16 11.00 18.93 -10.42
CA LYS A 16 10.03 19.47 -11.39
C LYS A 16 9.92 18.57 -12.61
N ALA A 17 11.04 18.15 -13.19
CA ALA A 17 11.06 17.26 -14.36
C ALA A 17 10.39 15.92 -14.08
N ILE A 18 10.60 15.34 -12.88
CA ILE A 18 9.90 14.13 -12.44
C ILE A 18 8.40 14.36 -12.41
N VAL A 19 7.93 15.44 -11.78
CA VAL A 19 6.50 15.71 -11.59
C VAL A 19 5.81 16.00 -12.92
N GLU A 20 6.46 16.76 -13.81
CA GLU A 20 5.97 17.02 -15.16
C GLU A 20 5.87 15.74 -15.99
N TYR A 21 6.88 14.86 -15.92
CA TYR A 21 6.83 13.57 -16.59
C TYR A 21 5.72 12.68 -16.04
N MET A 22 5.47 12.70 -14.72
CA MET A 22 4.38 11.95 -14.09
C MET A 22 3.00 12.48 -14.48
N GLU A 23 2.87 13.79 -14.69
CA GLU A 23 1.63 14.41 -15.18
C GLU A 23 1.32 14.00 -16.62
N GLN A 24 2.35 13.88 -17.48
CA GLN A 24 2.20 13.35 -18.85
C GLN A 24 1.89 11.84 -18.87
N HIS A 25 2.31 11.11 -17.84
CA HIS A 25 2.11 9.67 -17.70
C HIS A 25 1.40 9.31 -16.39
N PRO A 26 0.11 9.66 -16.23
CA PRO A 26 -0.58 9.55 -14.94
C PRO A 26 -0.69 8.09 -14.46
N VAL A 27 -0.79 7.14 -15.38
CA VAL A 27 -0.80 5.70 -15.09
C VAL A 27 0.49 5.21 -14.40
N LEU A 28 1.64 5.84 -14.73
CA LEU A 28 2.93 5.59 -14.08
C LEU A 28 2.97 6.24 -12.69
N GLY A 29 2.54 7.51 -12.61
CA GLY A 29 2.55 8.30 -11.37
C GLY A 29 1.69 7.68 -10.28
N SER A 30 0.51 7.19 -10.65
CA SER A 30 -0.45 6.53 -9.75
C SER A 30 -0.10 5.07 -9.44
N GLY A 31 0.82 4.44 -10.19
CA GLY A 31 1.17 3.02 -10.00
C GLY A 31 0.05 2.06 -10.44
N GLN A 32 -0.77 2.47 -11.42
CA GLN A 32 -1.93 1.69 -11.88
C GLN A 32 -1.58 0.66 -12.96
N LEU A 33 -0.35 0.66 -13.47
CA LEU A 33 0.14 -0.29 -14.46
C LEU A 33 0.33 -1.68 -13.81
N ARG A 34 -0.74 -2.50 -13.84
CA ARG A 34 -0.77 -3.89 -13.34
C ARG A 34 -0.68 -4.90 -14.49
N GLY A 35 -0.25 -6.11 -14.18
CA GLY A 35 -0.12 -7.21 -15.15
C GLY A 35 1.23 -7.24 -15.90
N MET A 36 1.44 -8.27 -16.71
CA MET A 36 2.73 -8.51 -17.39
C MET A 36 3.08 -7.38 -18.39
N GLU A 37 2.12 -6.94 -19.18
CA GLU A 37 2.29 -5.85 -20.15
C GLU A 37 2.52 -4.49 -19.46
N GLY A 38 1.76 -4.22 -18.38
CA GLY A 38 1.93 -3.02 -17.57
C GLY A 38 3.30 -2.91 -16.89
N ARG A 39 3.92 -4.03 -16.50
CA ARG A 39 5.30 -4.04 -15.97
C ARG A 39 6.32 -3.62 -17.02
N HIS A 40 6.21 -4.14 -18.25
CA HIS A 40 7.13 -3.79 -19.34
C HIS A 40 6.99 -2.31 -19.73
N GLU A 41 5.76 -1.81 -19.81
CA GLU A 41 5.50 -0.40 -20.08
C GLU A 41 6.02 0.50 -18.96
N SER A 42 5.77 0.12 -17.69
CA SER A 42 6.31 0.82 -16.53
C SER A 42 7.83 0.91 -16.59
N LYS A 43 8.52 -0.19 -16.87
CA LYS A 43 9.99 -0.25 -17.02
C LYS A 43 10.46 0.71 -18.12
N LYS A 44 9.81 0.70 -19.29
CA LYS A 44 10.12 1.62 -20.40
C LYS A 44 9.96 3.09 -20.01
N LEU A 45 8.87 3.44 -19.32
CA LEU A 45 8.59 4.81 -18.91
C LEU A 45 9.57 5.28 -17.81
N TRP A 46 9.86 4.43 -16.83
CA TRP A 46 10.85 4.72 -15.79
C TRP A 46 12.27 4.87 -16.33
N MET A 47 12.65 4.06 -17.34
CA MET A 47 13.94 4.21 -18.03
C MET A 47 14.04 5.55 -18.76
N LYS A 48 12.98 5.96 -19.46
CA LYS A 48 12.93 7.28 -20.13
C LYS A 48 13.04 8.42 -19.12
N LEU A 49 12.27 8.37 -18.04
CA LEU A 49 12.36 9.34 -16.94
C LEU A 49 13.79 9.42 -16.38
N THR A 50 14.42 8.28 -16.13
CA THR A 50 15.78 8.23 -15.59
C THR A 50 16.78 8.96 -16.49
N ARG A 51 16.68 8.78 -17.81
CA ARG A 51 17.53 9.50 -18.77
C ARG A 51 17.30 11.01 -18.71
N ILE A 52 16.04 11.44 -18.69
CA ILE A 52 15.66 12.87 -18.62
C ILE A 52 16.18 13.52 -17.33
N VAL A 53 15.99 12.86 -16.19
CA VAL A 53 16.37 13.44 -14.88
C VAL A 53 17.88 13.45 -14.70
N ASN A 54 18.59 12.43 -15.21
CA ASN A 54 20.04 12.37 -15.17
C ASN A 54 20.71 13.31 -16.18
N SER A 55 20.02 13.77 -17.23
CA SER A 55 20.57 14.78 -18.17
C SER A 55 20.53 16.21 -17.64
N ILE A 56 19.94 16.43 -16.46
CA ILE A 56 19.92 17.75 -15.81
C ILE A 56 21.24 17.92 -15.03
N ASN A 57 22.14 18.73 -15.58
CA ASN A 57 23.56 18.85 -15.16
C ASN A 57 23.80 19.29 -13.70
N GLU A 58 22.78 19.82 -13.00
CA GLU A 58 22.91 20.40 -11.66
C GLU A 58 22.36 19.49 -10.53
N GLY A 59 22.36 18.17 -10.72
CA GLY A 59 21.83 17.25 -9.71
C GLY A 59 22.46 15.85 -9.70
N PRO A 60 22.17 15.04 -8.66
CA PRO A 60 22.64 13.67 -8.57
C PRO A 60 22.11 12.82 -9.74
N THR A 61 22.99 12.09 -10.39
CA THR A 61 22.61 11.02 -11.33
C THR A 61 22.34 9.74 -10.56
N ARG A 62 21.21 9.09 -10.80
CA ARG A 62 20.81 7.89 -10.07
C ARG A 62 20.27 6.81 -11.01
N PRO A 63 20.39 5.52 -10.64
CA PRO A 63 19.76 4.45 -11.39
C PRO A 63 18.24 4.50 -11.25
N MET A 64 17.54 3.90 -12.22
CA MET A 64 16.08 3.87 -12.28
C MET A 64 15.41 3.47 -10.97
N LYS A 65 15.89 2.40 -10.32
CA LYS A 65 15.35 1.92 -9.03
C LYS A 65 15.38 3.01 -7.94
N SER A 66 16.39 3.88 -7.95
CA SER A 66 16.49 4.98 -6.98
C SER A 66 15.43 6.06 -7.23
N TRP A 67 15.14 6.37 -8.49
CA TRP A 67 14.08 7.32 -8.85
C TRP A 67 12.68 6.79 -8.56
N VAL A 68 12.46 5.49 -8.78
CA VAL A 68 11.21 4.82 -8.38
C VAL A 68 11.00 4.95 -6.87
N LYS A 69 12.02 4.59 -6.08
CA LYS A 69 11.97 4.70 -4.62
C LYS A 69 11.73 6.15 -4.18
N PHE A 70 12.45 7.10 -4.77
CA PHE A 70 12.27 8.52 -4.48
C PHE A 70 10.83 8.98 -4.70
N TRP A 71 10.19 8.56 -5.80
CA TRP A 71 8.80 8.90 -6.08
C TRP A 71 7.83 8.31 -5.05
N ALA A 72 8.02 7.04 -4.68
CA ALA A 72 7.22 6.39 -3.64
C ALA A 72 7.35 7.11 -2.29
N ASP A 73 8.59 7.40 -1.87
CA ASP A 73 8.89 8.12 -0.63
C ASP A 73 8.32 9.55 -0.66
N LYS A 74 8.38 10.24 -1.82
CA LYS A 74 7.83 11.58 -2.02
C LYS A 74 6.30 11.59 -1.86
N LYS A 75 5.59 10.66 -2.52
CA LYS A 75 4.13 10.52 -2.35
C LYS A 75 3.75 10.21 -0.90
N SER A 76 4.51 9.34 -0.23
CA SER A 76 4.31 9.01 1.18
C SER A 76 4.49 10.25 2.07
N SER A 77 5.55 11.04 1.85
CA SER A 77 5.80 12.28 2.58
C SER A 77 4.68 13.31 2.39
N VAL A 78 4.17 13.48 1.17
CA VAL A 78 3.04 14.37 0.89
C VAL A 78 1.78 13.90 1.61
N ARG A 79 1.47 12.60 1.58
CA ARG A 79 0.34 12.02 2.33
C ARG A 79 0.46 12.26 3.83
N SER A 80 1.62 11.96 4.40
CA SER A 80 1.86 12.16 5.84
C SER A 80 1.67 13.61 6.26
N LYS A 81 2.12 14.58 5.44
CA LYS A 81 1.92 16.01 5.74
C LYS A 81 0.43 16.39 5.85
N VAL A 82 -0.40 15.89 4.93
CA VAL A 82 -1.85 16.19 4.94
C VAL A 82 -2.54 15.47 6.10
N ILE A 83 -2.22 14.20 6.34
CA ILE A 83 -2.80 13.42 7.44
C ILE A 83 -2.43 14.02 8.81
N SER A 84 -1.16 14.37 9.03
CA SER A 84 -0.71 15.02 10.27
C SER A 84 -1.35 16.39 10.50
N SER A 85 -1.88 17.01 9.46
CA SER A 85 -2.58 18.30 9.52
C SER A 85 -4.10 18.16 9.67
N GLY A 86 -4.60 16.97 10.04
CA GLY A 86 -6.03 16.72 10.20
C GLY A 86 -6.77 16.53 8.88
N GLY A 87 -6.05 16.22 7.78
CA GLY A 87 -6.63 15.99 6.46
C GLY A 87 -6.78 17.25 5.61
N ASP A 88 -6.25 18.39 6.05
CA ASP A 88 -6.29 19.64 5.27
C ASP A 88 -5.13 19.71 4.24
N PRO A 89 -5.40 19.66 2.92
CA PRO A 89 -4.37 19.77 1.89
C PRO A 89 -3.79 21.19 1.77
N SER A 90 -4.42 22.20 2.38
CA SER A 90 -3.98 23.60 2.31
C SER A 90 -2.59 23.81 2.92
N VAL A 91 -2.17 22.90 3.82
CA VAL A 91 -0.87 22.91 4.52
C VAL A 91 0.31 22.58 3.60
N LEU A 92 0.05 22.05 2.40
CA LEU A 92 1.08 21.86 1.37
C LEU A 92 1.51 23.21 0.80
N SER A 93 2.57 23.78 1.40
CA SER A 93 3.13 25.09 1.06
C SER A 93 3.98 25.08 -0.22
N SER A 94 4.51 23.92 -0.62
CA SER A 94 5.23 23.76 -1.88
C SER A 94 4.24 23.48 -3.01
N GLY A 95 4.25 24.30 -4.06
CA GLY A 95 3.41 24.07 -5.26
C GLY A 95 3.62 22.71 -5.91
N ILE A 96 4.81 22.11 -5.73
CA ILE A 96 5.11 20.74 -6.17
C ILE A 96 4.36 19.71 -5.32
N ASP A 97 4.38 19.84 -4.00
CA ASP A 97 3.71 18.90 -3.11
C ASP A 97 2.18 18.95 -3.32
N ARG A 98 1.63 20.15 -3.52
CA ARG A 98 0.23 20.35 -3.86
C ARG A 98 -0.13 19.68 -5.19
N LYS A 99 0.68 19.87 -6.23
CA LYS A 99 0.47 19.24 -7.54
C LYS A 99 0.49 17.71 -7.45
N ILE A 100 1.39 17.14 -6.62
CA ILE A 100 1.42 15.69 -6.39
C ILE A 100 0.15 15.21 -5.69
N TRP A 101 -0.36 15.98 -4.72
CA TRP A 101 -1.61 15.66 -4.03
C TRP A 101 -2.79 15.65 -5.01
N ASP A 102 -3.00 16.75 -5.72
CA ASP A 102 -4.15 16.95 -6.60
C ASP A 102 -4.22 15.91 -7.74
N LEU A 103 -3.07 15.57 -8.34
CA LEU A 103 -3.03 14.68 -9.50
C LEU A 103 -3.05 13.19 -9.13
N PHE A 104 -2.43 12.80 -8.00
CA PHE A 104 -2.14 11.39 -7.72
C PHE A 104 -2.68 10.85 -6.39
N LEU A 105 -3.15 11.70 -5.47
CA LEU A 105 -3.53 11.29 -4.11
C LEU A 105 -4.95 11.71 -3.71
N ASP A 106 -5.47 12.81 -4.24
CA ASP A 106 -6.81 13.32 -3.87
C ASP A 106 -7.94 12.32 -4.18
N ASN A 107 -7.77 11.53 -5.25
CA ASN A 107 -8.70 10.46 -5.64
C ASN A 107 -8.73 9.26 -4.66
N ASP A 108 -7.76 9.15 -3.74
CA ASP A 108 -7.74 8.13 -2.70
C ASP A 108 -8.43 8.58 -1.39
N THR A 109 -8.91 9.83 -1.33
CA THR A 109 -9.62 10.33 -0.15
C THR A 109 -11.07 9.78 -0.11
N PRO A 110 -11.54 9.26 1.04
CA PRO A 110 -12.79 8.52 1.14
C PRO A 110 -14.02 9.43 1.21
N THR A 111 -14.24 10.28 0.20
CA THR A 111 -15.39 11.22 0.17
C THR A 111 -16.44 10.92 -0.91
N LYS A 112 -16.32 9.82 -1.67
CA LYS A 112 -17.40 9.37 -2.57
C LYS A 112 -17.91 7.99 -2.14
N PRO A 113 -19.23 7.82 -1.87
CA PRO A 113 -19.78 6.53 -1.49
C PRO A 113 -19.84 5.65 -2.74
N LYS A 114 -18.81 4.84 -2.95
CA LYS A 114 -18.87 3.72 -3.88
C LYS A 114 -19.20 2.46 -3.10
N HIS A 115 -20.27 1.82 -3.55
CA HIS A 115 -20.77 0.53 -3.14
C HIS A 115 -19.64 -0.42 -2.72
N SER A 116 -19.71 -0.87 -1.47
CA SER A 116 -18.69 -1.69 -0.83
C SER A 116 -18.57 -3.06 -1.48
N VAL A 117 -17.40 -3.33 -2.05
CA VAL A 117 -16.71 -4.61 -1.84
C VAL A 117 -15.41 -4.21 -1.16
N LYS A 118 -15.30 -4.49 0.15
CA LYS A 118 -14.09 -4.26 0.94
C LYS A 118 -13.01 -5.22 0.43
N VAL A 119 -12.22 -4.77 -0.55
CA VAL A 119 -10.89 -5.33 -0.78
C VAL A 119 -9.95 -4.55 0.11
N GLU A 120 -9.56 -5.24 1.17
CA GLU A 120 -8.58 -4.86 2.18
C GLU A 120 -7.37 -4.18 1.54
N SER A 121 -7.11 -2.94 1.95
CA SER A 121 -5.96 -2.15 1.52
C SER A 121 -4.71 -2.79 2.12
N HIS A 122 -4.16 -3.75 1.36
CA HIS A 122 -2.88 -4.39 1.58
C HIS A 122 -1.81 -3.32 1.75
N TYR A 123 -1.39 -3.12 3.01
CA TYR A 123 -0.24 -2.29 3.33
C TYR A 123 1.00 -2.86 2.63
N LEU A 124 1.69 -2.00 1.87
CA LEU A 124 3.10 -2.07 1.48
C LEU A 124 3.71 -3.49 1.37
N GLU A 125 3.45 -4.14 0.25
CA GLU A 125 4.37 -5.13 -0.32
C GLU A 125 4.98 -4.56 -1.62
N ASP A 126 5.26 -3.26 -1.64
CA ASP A 126 5.71 -2.53 -2.84
C ASP A 126 7.22 -2.69 -3.13
N ASN A 127 7.89 -3.58 -2.38
CA ASN A 127 9.27 -3.99 -2.67
C ASN A 127 9.34 -5.20 -3.63
N THR A 128 8.20 -5.76 -4.05
CA THR A 128 8.13 -6.83 -5.07
C THR A 128 8.03 -6.29 -6.51
N PHE A 129 7.97 -4.96 -6.71
CA PHE A 129 7.81 -4.38 -8.05
C PHE A 129 9.05 -4.59 -8.96
N TYR A 130 10.20 -4.93 -8.37
CA TYR A 130 11.39 -5.37 -9.09
C TYR A 130 11.94 -6.63 -8.42
N ASN A 131 11.36 -7.80 -8.73
CA ASN A 131 12.00 -9.08 -8.41
C ASN A 131 13.45 -9.09 -8.93
N GLU A 132 14.33 -9.68 -8.13
CA GLU A 132 15.78 -9.71 -8.27
C GLU A 132 16.28 -10.54 -9.48
N ASP A 133 15.40 -11.31 -10.14
CA ASP A 133 15.77 -12.25 -11.21
C ASP A 133 15.89 -11.65 -12.62
N ASP A 134 15.68 -10.34 -12.77
CA ASP A 134 15.74 -9.64 -14.07
C ASP A 134 17.09 -8.89 -14.27
N ILE A 135 18.09 -9.19 -13.45
CA ILE A 135 19.44 -8.60 -13.45
C ILE A 135 20.45 -9.61 -14.03
N GLU A 136 20.26 -9.99 -15.28
CA GLU A 136 21.37 -10.24 -16.19
C GLU A 136 21.07 -9.45 -17.45
N ASP A 137 21.72 -8.29 -17.58
CA ASP A 137 22.43 -7.87 -18.80
C ASP A 137 22.61 -6.35 -18.79
N ASN A 138 23.64 -5.92 -18.05
CA ASN A 138 24.31 -4.65 -18.27
C ASN A 138 25.63 -4.97 -18.99
N ASN A 139 25.57 -5.46 -20.23
CA ASN A 139 26.67 -5.27 -21.17
C ASN A 139 26.23 -4.37 -22.31
N ILE A 140 26.81 -3.17 -22.25
CA ILE A 140 26.96 -2.25 -23.36
C ILE A 140 27.84 -2.99 -24.36
N ASP A 141 27.27 -3.51 -25.44
CA ASP A 141 27.88 -3.54 -26.76
C ASP A 141 26.80 -3.81 -27.80
N GLU A 142 26.49 -2.78 -28.57
CA GLU A 142 25.68 -2.84 -29.76
C GLU A 142 26.62 -3.15 -30.94
N PRO A 143 26.57 -4.33 -31.59
CA PRO A 143 27.10 -4.47 -32.92
C PRO A 143 25.95 -4.32 -33.91
N VAL A 144 26.02 -3.21 -34.63
CA VAL A 144 25.42 -2.93 -35.94
C VAL A 144 25.22 -4.23 -36.73
N LEU A 145 23.95 -4.57 -37.02
CA LEU A 145 23.54 -5.60 -37.96
C LEU A 145 23.90 -5.17 -39.39
N SER A 146 25.13 -5.45 -39.80
CA SER A 146 25.51 -5.60 -41.19
C SER A 146 25.08 -6.98 -41.68
N SER A 147 24.18 -6.96 -42.65
CA SER A 147 23.69 -8.09 -43.44
C SER A 147 24.85 -8.97 -43.94
N GLU A 148 24.88 -10.22 -43.50
CA GLU A 148 25.38 -11.37 -44.29
C GLU A 148 25.13 -12.65 -43.49
N ASP A 149 24.13 -13.42 -43.93
CA ASP A 149 24.00 -14.84 -43.60
C ASP A 149 25.21 -15.60 -44.18
N PRO A 150 25.74 -16.59 -43.46
CA PRO A 150 25.49 -17.94 -43.97
C PRO A 150 25.23 -19.00 -42.88
N ALA A 151 24.23 -19.84 -43.20
CA ALA A 151 23.96 -21.21 -42.73
C ALA A 151 23.27 -21.42 -41.36
N PRO A 152 22.08 -22.06 -41.34
CA PRO A 152 21.46 -22.54 -40.11
C PRO A 152 22.03 -23.92 -39.76
N GLU A 153 22.96 -23.99 -38.81
CA GLU A 153 23.25 -25.27 -38.16
C GLU A 153 22.04 -25.67 -37.30
N THR A 154 21.41 -26.75 -37.71
CA THR A 154 20.27 -27.35 -37.02
C THR A 154 20.73 -27.88 -35.67
N LEU A 155 20.36 -27.20 -34.58
CA LEU A 155 20.45 -27.76 -33.23
C LEU A 155 19.80 -29.16 -33.24
N SER A 156 20.51 -30.15 -32.70
CA SER A 156 20.04 -31.52 -32.65
C SER A 156 18.72 -31.61 -31.89
N LEU A 157 17.80 -32.47 -32.35
CA LEU A 157 16.52 -32.72 -31.68
C LEU A 157 16.72 -33.11 -30.21
N GLU A 158 17.84 -33.78 -29.91
CA GLU A 158 18.29 -34.16 -28.57
C GLU A 158 18.59 -32.94 -27.69
N GLU A 159 19.30 -31.94 -28.20
CA GLU A 159 19.66 -30.72 -27.46
C GLU A 159 18.43 -29.86 -27.17
N ARG A 160 17.49 -29.80 -28.12
CA ARG A 160 16.21 -29.12 -27.91
C ARG A 160 15.38 -29.80 -26.83
N ASN A 161 15.36 -31.14 -26.82
CA ASN A 161 14.67 -31.93 -25.80
C ASN A 161 15.33 -31.77 -24.42
N MET A 162 16.66 -31.69 -24.37
CA MET A 162 17.42 -31.46 -23.14
C MET A 162 17.12 -30.07 -22.53
N ILE A 163 17.12 -29.01 -23.35
CA ILE A 163 16.76 -27.64 -22.92
C ILE A 163 15.31 -27.58 -22.40
N LEU A 164 14.39 -28.30 -23.05
CA LEU A 164 12.99 -28.33 -22.66
C LEU A 164 12.80 -29.06 -21.32
N MET A 165 13.52 -30.17 -21.10
CA MET A 165 13.51 -30.90 -19.85
C MET A 165 14.12 -30.07 -18.70
N GLU A 166 15.21 -29.35 -18.94
CA GLU A 166 15.80 -28.44 -17.96
C GLU A 166 14.84 -27.30 -17.58
N LYS A 167 14.18 -26.68 -18.56
CA LYS A 167 13.14 -25.68 -18.31
C LYS A 167 11.97 -26.23 -17.51
N LEU A 168 11.52 -27.45 -17.80
CA LEU A 168 10.45 -28.09 -17.05
C LEU A 168 10.84 -28.34 -15.60
N VAL A 169 12.06 -28.84 -15.36
CA VAL A 169 12.60 -29.06 -14.01
C VAL A 169 12.70 -27.75 -13.24
N LYS A 170 13.16 -26.67 -13.90
CA LYS A 170 13.19 -25.33 -13.30
C LYS A 170 11.79 -24.85 -12.90
N VAL A 171 10.83 -24.91 -13.82
CA VAL A 171 9.43 -24.52 -13.54
C VAL A 171 8.83 -25.34 -12.41
N MET A 172 9.09 -26.65 -12.35
CA MET A 172 8.60 -27.51 -11.26
C MET A 172 9.26 -27.17 -9.92
N THR A 173 10.55 -26.80 -9.93
CA THR A 173 11.27 -26.37 -8.72
C THR A 173 10.72 -25.04 -8.21
N ASP A 174 10.51 -24.08 -9.11
CA ASP A 174 9.92 -22.78 -8.79
C ASP A 174 8.48 -22.95 -8.27
N GLN A 175 7.69 -23.83 -8.89
CA GLN A 175 6.35 -24.17 -8.45
C GLN A 175 6.35 -24.84 -7.06
N ALA A 176 7.27 -25.77 -6.80
CA ALA A 176 7.42 -26.42 -5.49
C ALA A 176 7.79 -25.41 -4.39
N ASN A 177 8.69 -24.48 -4.69
CA ASN A 177 9.08 -23.41 -3.78
C ASN A 177 7.91 -22.46 -3.51
N ALA A 178 7.17 -22.05 -4.54
CA ALA A 178 5.98 -21.23 -4.40
C ALA A 178 4.89 -21.92 -3.57
N MET A 179 4.66 -23.23 -3.80
CA MET A 179 3.71 -24.02 -3.01
C MET A 179 4.13 -24.13 -1.54
N SER A 180 5.43 -24.32 -1.27
CA SER A 180 5.97 -24.35 0.09
C SER A 180 5.78 -23.01 0.81
N GLN A 181 6.08 -21.90 0.14
CA GLN A 181 5.85 -20.56 0.68
C GLN A 181 4.36 -20.29 0.95
N LEU A 182 3.48 -20.71 0.04
CA LEU A 182 2.03 -20.57 0.21
C LEU A 182 1.52 -21.42 1.38
N ALA A 183 2.03 -22.64 1.55
CA ALA A 183 1.70 -23.49 2.70
C ALA A 183 2.13 -22.84 4.02
N HIS A 184 3.35 -22.28 4.08
CA HIS A 184 3.84 -21.56 5.26
C HIS A 184 3.00 -20.30 5.55
N ALA A 185 2.71 -19.51 4.52
CA ALA A 185 1.85 -18.32 4.65
C ALA A 185 0.44 -18.69 5.14
N SER A 186 -0.14 -19.77 4.61
CA SER A 186 -1.43 -20.30 5.06
C SER A 186 -1.40 -20.73 6.53
N GLN A 187 -0.30 -21.37 6.98
CA GLN A 187 -0.16 -21.78 8.37
C GLN A 187 -0.07 -20.57 9.31
N VAL A 188 0.74 -19.55 8.95
CA VAL A 188 0.83 -18.30 9.72
C VAL A 188 -0.52 -17.58 9.77
N SER A 189 -1.23 -17.53 8.64
CA SER A 189 -2.57 -16.95 8.57
C SER A 189 -3.56 -17.68 9.47
N SER A 190 -3.52 -19.02 9.50
CA SER A 190 -4.36 -19.83 10.40
C SER A 190 -4.09 -19.51 11.86
N GLN A 191 -2.82 -19.41 12.26
CA GLN A 191 -2.45 -19.08 13.64
C GLN A 191 -2.85 -17.65 14.02
N ALA A 192 -2.73 -16.69 13.09
CA ALA A 192 -3.21 -15.33 13.32
C ALA A 192 -4.73 -15.29 13.49
N MET A 193 -5.46 -16.07 12.68
CA MET A 193 -6.92 -16.16 12.75
C MET A 193 -7.40 -16.81 14.05
N GLU A 194 -6.68 -17.83 14.55
CA GLU A 194 -6.95 -18.44 15.86
C GLU A 194 -6.81 -17.42 16.99
N ARG A 195 -5.73 -16.63 17.00
CA ARG A 195 -5.55 -15.58 18.01
C ARG A 195 -6.61 -14.48 17.93
N LEU A 196 -7.05 -14.14 16.72
CA LEU A 196 -8.16 -13.18 16.54
C LEU A 196 -9.48 -13.75 17.08
N ALA A 197 -9.75 -15.04 16.87
CA ALA A 197 -10.93 -15.69 17.41
C ALA A 197 -10.92 -15.70 18.95
N GLU A 198 -9.80 -16.04 19.58
CA GLU A 198 -9.65 -16.00 21.04
C GLU A 198 -9.87 -14.59 21.61
N ALA A 199 -9.27 -13.57 20.98
CA ALA A 199 -9.46 -12.18 21.37
C ALA A 199 -10.93 -11.74 21.23
N SER A 200 -11.61 -12.16 20.15
CA SER A 200 -13.03 -11.89 19.94
C SER A 200 -13.92 -12.55 21.00
N GLU A 201 -13.59 -13.76 21.44
CA GLU A 201 -14.33 -14.45 22.50
C GLU A 201 -14.18 -13.74 23.86
N LEU A 202 -12.97 -13.27 24.18
CA LEU A 202 -12.73 -12.45 25.37
C LEU A 202 -13.52 -11.14 25.33
N GLN A 203 -13.56 -10.48 24.17
CA GLN A 203 -14.36 -9.27 23.98
C GLN A 203 -15.86 -9.55 24.15
N ALA A 204 -16.38 -10.64 23.58
CA ALA A 204 -17.78 -11.02 23.73
C ALA A 204 -18.17 -11.20 25.21
N ARG A 205 -17.32 -11.89 26.00
CA ARG A 205 -17.53 -12.03 27.45
C ARG A 205 -17.49 -10.70 28.19
N ALA A 206 -16.61 -9.78 27.80
CA ALA A 206 -16.56 -8.45 28.40
C ALA A 206 -17.84 -7.65 28.11
N ILE A 207 -18.37 -7.74 26.89
CA ILE A 207 -19.63 -7.11 26.50
C ILE A 207 -20.81 -7.70 27.29
N GLU A 208 -20.87 -9.02 27.48
CA GLU A 208 -21.92 -9.66 28.29
C GLU A 208 -21.89 -9.19 29.75
N ARG A 209 -20.68 -9.03 30.33
CA ARG A 209 -20.53 -8.43 31.67
C ARG A 209 -21.05 -7.00 31.72
N LEU A 210 -20.76 -6.19 30.70
CA LEU A 210 -21.27 -4.82 30.62
C LEU A 210 -22.81 -4.81 30.50
N ALA A 211 -23.38 -5.69 29.68
CA ALA A 211 -24.84 -5.82 29.56
C ALA A 211 -25.50 -6.11 30.91
N ASN A 212 -24.97 -7.08 31.67
CA ASN A 212 -25.48 -7.41 33.00
C ASN A 212 -25.37 -6.24 33.98
N THR A 213 -24.28 -5.46 33.91
CA THR A 213 -24.15 -4.25 34.75
C THR A 213 -25.18 -3.19 34.38
N PHE A 214 -25.45 -2.98 33.09
CA PHE A 214 -26.46 -2.02 32.64
C PHE A 214 -27.87 -2.45 33.03
N GLU A 215 -28.19 -3.74 32.99
CA GLU A 215 -29.48 -4.25 33.45
C GLU A 215 -29.69 -4.01 34.95
N SER A 216 -28.67 -4.27 35.77
CA SER A 216 -28.69 -4.00 37.21
C SER A 216 -28.84 -2.51 37.54
N ILE A 217 -28.11 -1.65 36.82
CA ILE A 217 -28.24 -0.19 36.94
C ILE A 217 -29.64 0.26 36.52
N GLY A 218 -30.17 -0.27 35.42
CA GLY A 218 -31.51 0.05 34.92
C GLY A 218 -32.61 -0.31 35.93
N SER A 219 -32.54 -1.50 36.52
CA SER A 219 -33.45 -1.93 37.58
C SER A 219 -33.35 -1.00 38.81
N THR A 220 -32.14 -0.69 39.26
CA THR A 220 -31.92 0.20 40.41
C THR A 220 -32.46 1.61 40.13
N ALA A 221 -32.20 2.15 38.95
CA ALA A 221 -32.71 3.47 38.54
C ALA A 221 -34.25 3.49 38.48
N HIS A 222 -34.88 2.39 38.04
CA HIS A 222 -36.33 2.24 38.08
C HIS A 222 -36.85 2.25 39.52
N HIS A 223 -36.24 1.48 40.43
CA HIS A 223 -36.59 1.48 41.86
C HIS A 223 -36.46 2.86 42.51
N ILE A 224 -35.38 3.59 42.22
CA ILE A 224 -35.19 4.97 42.70
C ILE A 224 -36.31 5.87 42.17
N SER A 225 -36.63 5.77 40.88
CA SER A 225 -37.68 6.59 40.26
C SER A 225 -39.04 6.34 40.90
N THR A 226 -39.42 5.07 41.11
CA THR A 226 -40.66 4.69 41.80
C THR A 226 -40.66 5.21 43.24
N SER A 227 -39.55 5.08 43.97
CA SER A 227 -39.45 5.56 45.35
C SER A 227 -39.63 7.08 45.45
N ILE A 228 -39.09 7.84 44.50
CA ILE A 228 -39.27 9.30 44.43
C ILE A 228 -40.74 9.66 44.21
N VAL A 229 -41.44 8.94 43.31
CA VAL A 229 -42.87 9.13 43.08
C VAL A 229 -43.68 8.82 44.33
N ASP A 230 -43.35 7.74 45.03
CA ASP A 230 -44.02 7.36 46.29
C ASP A 230 -43.81 8.42 47.38
N ILE A 231 -42.60 8.96 47.51
CA ILE A 231 -42.28 10.05 48.44
C ILE A 231 -43.10 11.32 48.08
N ASP A 232 -43.13 11.71 46.81
CA ASP A 232 -43.90 12.88 46.35
C ASP A 232 -45.40 12.72 46.62
N SER A 233 -45.96 11.54 46.31
CA SER A 233 -47.37 11.24 46.59
C SER A 233 -47.68 11.29 48.09
N THR A 234 -46.77 10.78 48.93
CA THR A 234 -46.89 10.81 50.38
C THR A 234 -46.82 12.25 50.90
N MET A 235 -45.87 13.06 50.44
CA MET A 235 -45.76 14.47 50.81
C MET A 235 -47.03 15.24 50.44
N LYS A 236 -47.52 15.12 49.20
CA LYS A 236 -48.75 15.79 48.75
C LYS A 236 -49.96 15.44 49.61
N ARG A 237 -50.06 14.19 50.06
CA ARG A 237 -51.14 13.75 50.95
C ARG A 237 -51.09 14.46 52.31
N PHE A 238 -49.89 14.61 52.90
CA PHE A 238 -49.75 15.31 54.19
C PHE A 238 -50.02 16.82 54.10
N TYR A 239 -49.60 17.47 53.01
CA TYR A 239 -49.77 18.92 52.86
C TYR A 239 -51.16 19.36 52.37
N ASN A 240 -51.91 18.50 51.67
CA ASN A 240 -53.29 18.79 51.26
C ASN A 240 -54.33 18.55 52.37
N THR A 241 -53.96 17.94 53.50
CA THR A 241 -54.87 17.68 54.64
C THR A 241 -54.76 18.73 55.76
N ALA A 242 -54.03 19.83 55.55
CA ALA A 242 -54.03 20.93 56.50
C ALA A 242 -55.40 21.64 56.47
N PRO A 243 -56.18 21.67 57.57
CA PRO A 243 -57.44 22.37 57.59
C PRO A 243 -57.17 23.88 57.55
N THR A 244 -57.75 24.57 56.56
CA THR A 244 -57.93 26.03 56.55
C THR A 244 -58.88 26.46 57.66
#